data_AF-A0A4Q5QD76-F1
#
_entry.id   AF-A0A4Q5QD76-F1
#
_cell.length_a   1.000
_cell.length_b   1.000
_cell.length_c   1.000
_cell.angle_alpha   90.00
_cell.angle_beta   90.00
_cell.angle_gamma   90.00
#
_symmetry.space_group_name_H-M   'P 1'
#
loop_
_entity.id
_entity.type
_entity.pdbx_description
1 polymer ?
#
loop_
_entity_poly.entity_id
_entity_poly.type
_entity_poly.pdbx_seq_one_letter_code
_entity_poly.pdbx_strand_id
1 'polypeptide(L)'
;MHLHWIGYDQGFNEDRRWQAVGREVMTWQADNAAHFMNTASLAKVALVVSPQGNRLYKAPAGTETMDSFQGAYKILNEQRIPFDVVLDSELSREQVARFDVLILPNMALMSDAQARQIKDFVSRGGSVLTTFETGLYDESGKPRADFALADVAGVRKVSAREGYGADAHGGQPRIQGAPSMQRIERQHPVVAGFRDTNWIQGSSWRIPITVEGPAILTHLPQHAVYPVEAVFGPRQTDMPTIALRERGTSRIVHLAGDIEAGYWRSGAADLGDLFSAALRWLIRDRLPLTVEGDGLVEVTGWQTEPGYAVHLVNHSNPNFRGAAFRQTVPLSEQRVRLTLPRATPIRAVRLLRAGQDLPVSQED
;
A
#
# COMPACT_ATOMS: atom_id res chain seq x y z
N MET A 1 21.38 1.55 -11.99
CA MET A 1 21.61 2.97 -11.62
C MET A 1 21.55 3.81 -12.89
N HIS A 2 20.44 4.48 -13.17
CA HIS A 2 20.40 5.50 -14.22
C HIS A 2 20.90 6.81 -13.61
N LEU A 3 22.19 7.08 -13.76
CA LEU A 3 22.87 8.19 -13.08
C LEU A 3 23.06 9.43 -13.96
N HIS A 4 22.59 9.38 -15.20
CA HIS A 4 22.78 10.40 -16.22
C HIS A 4 21.57 10.48 -17.14
N TRP A 5 21.20 11.71 -17.51
CA TRP A 5 19.98 11.99 -18.29
C TRP A 5 20.26 12.08 -19.79
N ILE A 6 21.54 12.11 -20.18
CA ILE A 6 22.03 12.33 -21.56
C ILE A 6 22.48 11.04 -22.28
N GLY A 7 22.09 9.86 -21.77
CA GLY A 7 22.43 8.56 -22.36
C GLY A 7 23.86 8.09 -22.09
N TYR A 8 24.12 6.79 -22.30
CA TYR A 8 25.36 6.11 -21.89
C TYR A 8 26.63 6.84 -22.34
N ASP A 9 26.78 7.12 -23.64
CA ASP A 9 28.01 7.68 -24.22
C ASP A 9 28.34 9.09 -23.67
N GLN A 10 27.44 10.05 -23.85
CA GLN A 10 27.67 11.43 -23.38
C GLN A 10 27.67 11.53 -21.84
N GLY A 11 26.95 10.65 -21.14
CA GLY A 11 26.90 10.60 -19.68
C GLY A 11 28.23 10.27 -19.01
N PHE A 12 29.19 9.66 -19.72
CA PHE A 12 30.53 9.43 -19.20
C PHE A 12 31.50 10.59 -19.42
N ASN A 13 31.22 11.44 -20.41
CA ASN A 13 32.12 12.51 -20.85
C ASN A 13 31.68 13.88 -20.34
N GLU A 14 30.41 14.23 -20.54
CA GLU A 14 29.87 15.59 -20.33
C GLU A 14 29.34 15.80 -18.90
N ASP A 15 28.64 14.82 -18.32
CA ASP A 15 28.12 14.90 -16.94
C ASP A 15 28.74 13.84 -16.04
N ARG A 16 29.84 14.20 -15.37
CA ARG A 16 30.62 13.28 -14.54
C ARG A 16 30.24 13.30 -13.05
N ARG A 17 29.29 14.15 -12.64
CA ARG A 17 28.97 14.39 -11.22
C ARG A 17 28.59 13.12 -10.47
N TRP A 18 27.91 12.20 -11.15
CA TRP A 18 27.48 10.93 -10.58
C TRP A 18 28.60 9.89 -10.44
N GLN A 19 29.69 10.00 -11.19
CA GLN A 19 30.72 8.96 -11.29
C GLN A 19 31.48 8.77 -9.99
N ALA A 20 31.74 9.86 -9.26
CA ALA A 20 32.40 9.80 -7.97
C ALA A 20 31.53 9.07 -6.94
N VAL A 21 30.25 9.44 -6.86
CA VAL A 21 29.25 8.80 -6.00
C VAL A 21 29.09 7.31 -6.35
N GLY A 22 28.98 6.99 -7.64
CA GLY A 22 28.88 5.61 -8.12
C GLY A 22 30.09 4.77 -7.72
N ARG A 23 31.32 5.28 -7.90
CA ARG A 23 32.55 4.60 -7.46
C ARG A 23 32.57 4.37 -5.95
N GLU A 24 32.26 5.41 -5.17
CA GLU A 24 32.26 5.34 -3.72
C GLU A 24 31.25 4.32 -3.17
N VAL A 25 30.01 4.34 -3.68
CA VAL A 25 28.96 3.41 -3.27
C VAL A 25 29.31 1.98 -3.68
N MET A 26 29.82 1.78 -4.90
CA MET A 26 30.17 0.45 -5.40
C MET A 26 31.37 -0.16 -4.66
N THR A 27 32.40 0.63 -4.36
CA THR A 27 33.52 0.17 -3.52
C THR A 27 33.03 -0.20 -2.12
N TRP A 28 32.23 0.66 -1.47
CA TRP A 28 31.65 0.34 -0.16
C TRP A 28 30.78 -0.92 -0.20
N GLN A 29 29.96 -1.10 -1.24
CA GLN A 29 29.13 -2.29 -1.40
C GLN A 29 29.99 -3.54 -1.59
N ALA A 30 31.08 -3.46 -2.37
CA ALA A 30 32.02 -4.56 -2.57
C ALA A 30 32.71 -4.96 -1.26
N ASP A 31 33.17 -3.99 -0.47
CA ASP A 31 33.80 -4.22 0.84
C ASP A 31 32.85 -4.89 1.86
N ASN A 32 31.54 -4.76 1.63
CA ASN A 32 30.48 -5.28 2.50
C ASN A 32 29.64 -6.38 1.83
N ALA A 33 30.12 -6.99 0.74
CA ALA A 33 29.31 -7.82 -0.16
C ALA A 33 28.54 -8.96 0.54
N ALA A 34 29.14 -9.59 1.56
CA ALA A 34 28.51 -10.67 2.33
C ALA A 34 27.18 -10.24 2.98
N HIS A 35 27.04 -8.97 3.37
CA HIS A 35 25.82 -8.42 3.96
C HIS A 35 24.73 -8.11 2.93
N PHE A 36 24.99 -8.26 1.63
CA PHE A 36 24.02 -8.05 0.54
C PHE A 36 23.64 -9.35 -0.17
N MET A 37 24.24 -10.48 0.22
CA MET A 37 23.84 -11.81 -0.26
C MET A 37 22.59 -12.26 0.51
N ASN A 38 21.44 -11.80 0.05
CA ASN A 38 20.14 -12.04 0.67
C ASN A 38 19.68 -13.49 0.44
N THR A 39 19.25 -14.17 1.50
CA THR A 39 18.71 -15.53 1.46
C THR A 39 17.19 -15.58 1.63
N ALA A 40 16.61 -14.62 2.36
CA ALA A 40 15.17 -14.46 2.50
C ALA A 40 14.78 -13.02 2.85
N SER A 41 13.63 -12.55 2.36
CA SER A 41 13.01 -11.30 2.84
C SER A 41 12.38 -11.53 4.21
N LEU A 42 12.48 -10.52 5.08
CA LEU A 42 11.77 -10.50 6.36
C LEU A 42 10.34 -9.96 6.22
N ALA A 43 9.94 -9.45 5.05
CA ALA A 43 8.61 -8.93 4.82
C ALA A 43 7.53 -10.01 4.98
N LYS A 44 6.47 -9.68 5.71
CA LYS A 44 5.24 -10.49 5.84
C LYS A 44 4.05 -9.92 5.09
N VAL A 45 4.24 -8.79 4.43
CA VAL A 45 3.24 -8.11 3.60
C VAL A 45 3.73 -8.14 2.16
N ALA A 46 2.86 -8.53 1.23
CA ALA A 46 3.11 -8.42 -0.20
C ALA A 46 2.19 -7.36 -0.82
N LEU A 47 2.78 -6.44 -1.58
CA LEU A 47 2.06 -5.53 -2.46
C LEU A 47 2.05 -6.12 -3.86
N VAL A 48 0.89 -6.58 -4.33
CA VAL A 48 0.77 -7.22 -5.63
C VAL A 48 0.65 -6.16 -6.73
N VAL A 49 1.38 -6.34 -7.83
CA VAL A 49 1.27 -5.52 -9.04
C VAL A 49 0.93 -6.41 -10.22
N SER A 50 0.02 -5.95 -11.08
CA SER A 50 -0.32 -6.63 -12.34
C SER A 50 0.10 -5.78 -13.54
N PRO A 51 1.34 -5.93 -14.06
CA PRO A 51 1.78 -5.12 -15.20
C PRO A 51 0.92 -5.31 -16.46
N GLN A 52 0.45 -6.53 -16.71
CA GLN A 52 -0.42 -6.82 -17.86
C GLN A 52 -1.85 -6.31 -17.61
N GLY A 53 -2.39 -6.54 -16.40
CA GLY A 53 -3.68 -6.01 -16.01
C GLY A 53 -3.73 -4.49 -16.13
N ASN A 54 -2.69 -3.80 -15.67
CA ASN A 54 -2.59 -2.33 -15.73
C ASN A 54 -2.46 -1.79 -17.16
N ARG A 55 -2.05 -2.59 -18.14
CA ARG A 55 -2.05 -2.19 -19.56
C ARG A 55 -3.42 -2.30 -20.22
N LEU A 56 -4.19 -3.31 -19.83
CA LEU A 56 -5.51 -3.60 -20.41
C LEU A 56 -6.65 -2.86 -19.68
N TYR A 57 -6.45 -2.57 -18.40
CA TYR A 57 -7.43 -1.92 -17.55
C TYR A 57 -7.75 -0.50 -18.04
N LYS A 58 -9.04 -0.23 -18.21
CA LYS A 58 -9.56 1.09 -18.56
C LYS A 58 -9.80 1.89 -17.28
N ALA A 59 -8.74 2.57 -16.84
CA ALA A 59 -8.79 3.45 -15.69
C ALA A 59 -9.94 4.47 -15.82
N PRO A 60 -10.64 4.78 -14.71
CA PRO A 60 -11.62 5.85 -14.70
C PRO A 60 -11.04 7.18 -15.18
N ALA A 61 -11.90 8.08 -15.68
CA ALA A 61 -11.46 9.38 -16.16
C ALA A 61 -10.70 10.15 -15.07
N GLY A 62 -9.55 10.72 -15.41
CA GLY A 62 -8.72 11.47 -14.49
C GLY A 62 -7.94 10.64 -13.46
N THR A 63 -7.75 9.35 -13.73
CA THR A 63 -6.90 8.44 -12.97
C THR A 63 -5.96 7.71 -13.91
N GLU A 64 -4.80 7.30 -13.40
CA GLU A 64 -3.83 6.48 -14.12
C GLU A 64 -3.87 5.04 -13.60
N THR A 65 -3.53 4.07 -14.47
CA THR A 65 -3.61 2.64 -14.14
C THR A 65 -2.66 2.22 -13.01
N MET A 66 -1.63 3.03 -12.72
CA MET A 66 -0.66 2.80 -11.65
C MET A 66 -0.98 3.56 -10.36
N ASP A 67 -1.99 4.42 -10.32
CA ASP A 67 -2.26 5.30 -9.16
C ASP A 67 -2.51 4.49 -7.88
N SER A 68 -3.31 3.41 -7.95
CA SER A 68 -3.59 2.56 -6.79
C SER A 68 -2.32 1.92 -6.22
N PHE A 69 -1.44 1.43 -7.09
CA PHE A 69 -0.17 0.85 -6.67
C PHE A 69 0.76 1.89 -6.05
N GLN A 70 0.88 3.07 -6.67
CA GLN A 70 1.72 4.16 -6.14
C GLN A 70 1.21 4.67 -4.79
N GLY A 71 -0.11 4.80 -4.65
CA GLY A 71 -0.76 5.18 -3.40
C GLY A 71 -0.53 4.15 -2.30
N ALA A 72 -0.71 2.87 -2.58
CA ALA A 72 -0.47 1.79 -1.61
C ALA A 72 1.01 1.75 -1.18
N TYR A 73 1.95 1.87 -2.13
CA TYR A 73 3.39 1.96 -1.85
C TYR A 73 3.70 3.16 -0.96
N LYS A 74 3.14 4.34 -1.28
CA LYS A 74 3.32 5.58 -0.50
C LYS A 74 2.83 5.38 0.94
N ILE A 75 1.65 4.80 1.12
CA ILE A 75 1.08 4.53 2.45
C ILE A 75 1.98 3.55 3.21
N LEU A 76 2.42 2.44 2.61
CA LEU A 76 3.30 1.47 3.26
C LEU A 76 4.62 2.10 3.75
N ASN A 77 5.23 2.98 2.95
CA ASN A 77 6.41 3.74 3.35
C ASN A 77 6.13 4.68 4.53
N GLU A 78 5.01 5.41 4.51
CA GLU A 78 4.60 6.29 5.61
C GLU A 78 4.31 5.52 6.90
N GLN A 79 3.77 4.31 6.77
CA GLN A 79 3.48 3.44 7.92
C GLN A 79 4.70 2.60 8.37
N ARG A 80 5.86 2.72 7.69
CA ARG A 80 7.10 1.96 7.99
C ARG A 80 6.89 0.44 8.01
N ILE A 81 5.97 -0.06 7.19
CA ILE A 81 5.66 -1.48 7.09
C ILE A 81 6.62 -2.10 6.08
N PRO A 82 7.45 -3.10 6.45
CA PRO A 82 8.28 -3.81 5.48
C PRO A 82 7.41 -4.68 4.56
N PHE A 83 7.57 -4.53 3.24
CA PHE A 83 6.81 -5.27 2.23
C PHE A 83 7.69 -5.69 1.05
N ASP A 84 7.27 -6.75 0.36
CA ASP A 84 7.80 -7.12 -0.94
C ASP A 84 6.79 -6.75 -2.03
N VAL A 85 7.28 -6.36 -3.21
CA VAL A 85 6.44 -6.24 -4.41
C VAL A 85 6.42 -7.59 -5.11
N VAL A 86 5.23 -8.12 -5.39
CA VAL A 86 5.03 -9.42 -6.03
C VAL A 86 4.26 -9.24 -7.32
N LEU A 87 4.71 -9.89 -8.40
CA LEU A 87 3.96 -9.89 -9.65
C LEU A 87 2.72 -10.77 -9.51
N ASP A 88 1.60 -10.37 -10.12
CA ASP A 88 0.38 -11.17 -10.13
C ASP A 88 0.51 -12.51 -10.85
N SER A 89 1.55 -12.68 -11.68
CA SER A 89 1.94 -13.97 -12.27
C SER A 89 2.67 -14.91 -11.29
N GLU A 90 3.07 -14.42 -10.12
CA GLU A 90 3.87 -15.15 -9.13
C GLU A 90 3.06 -15.50 -7.87
N LEU A 91 1.74 -15.71 -8.02
CA LEU A 91 0.84 -16.09 -6.93
C LEU A 91 0.83 -17.61 -6.64
N SER A 92 1.95 -18.31 -6.92
CA SER A 92 2.07 -19.73 -6.59
C SER A 92 1.97 -19.95 -5.07
N ARG A 93 1.50 -21.13 -4.67
CA ARG A 93 1.32 -21.48 -3.26
C ARG A 93 2.60 -21.29 -2.46
N GLU A 94 3.72 -21.74 -3.02
CA GLU A 94 5.03 -21.69 -2.39
C GLU A 94 5.50 -20.25 -2.19
N GLN A 95 5.27 -19.39 -3.18
CA GLN A 95 5.67 -17.98 -3.12
C GLN A 95 4.83 -17.22 -2.09
N VAL A 96 3.50 -17.39 -2.10
CA VAL A 96 2.62 -16.62 -1.21
C VAL A 96 2.60 -17.13 0.23
N ALA A 97 3.03 -18.37 0.48
CA ALA A 97 3.05 -18.98 1.83
C ALA A 97 3.98 -18.26 2.82
N ARG A 98 4.90 -17.42 2.35
CA ARG A 98 5.81 -16.66 3.22
C ARG A 98 5.17 -15.39 3.82
N PHE A 99 4.05 -14.94 3.24
CA PHE A 99 3.36 -13.71 3.63
C PHE A 99 2.15 -14.00 4.54
N ASP A 100 1.87 -13.06 5.43
CA ASP A 100 0.65 -13.03 6.23
C ASP A 100 -0.46 -12.22 5.55
N VAL A 101 -0.08 -11.21 4.75
CA VAL A 101 -1.02 -10.30 4.08
C VAL A 101 -0.68 -10.13 2.60
N LEU A 102 -1.68 -10.29 1.72
CA LEU A 102 -1.62 -9.83 0.33
C LEU A 102 -2.45 -8.55 0.17
N ILE A 103 -1.83 -7.50 -0.38
CA ILE A 103 -2.50 -6.27 -0.76
C ILE A 103 -2.67 -6.30 -2.28
N LEU A 104 -3.92 -6.21 -2.72
CA LEU A 104 -4.34 -6.20 -4.12
C LEU A 104 -4.94 -4.81 -4.44
N PRO A 105 -4.09 -3.77 -4.64
CA PRO A 105 -4.56 -2.41 -4.85
C PRO A 105 -5.17 -2.29 -6.25
N ASN A 106 -6.49 -2.32 -6.34
CA ASN A 106 -7.24 -2.32 -7.60
C ASN A 106 -6.68 -3.30 -8.65
N MET A 107 -6.44 -4.55 -8.27
CA MET A 107 -6.07 -5.61 -9.23
C MET A 107 -7.31 -6.02 -10.04
N ALA A 108 -7.73 -5.14 -10.95
CA ALA A 108 -9.04 -5.19 -11.59
C ALA A 108 -9.25 -6.43 -12.47
N LEU A 109 -8.22 -6.80 -13.25
CA LEU A 109 -8.20 -8.01 -14.06
C LEU A 109 -7.61 -9.17 -13.24
N MET A 110 -8.36 -10.27 -13.18
CA MET A 110 -7.96 -11.46 -12.44
C MET A 110 -8.46 -12.70 -13.16
N SER A 111 -7.54 -13.61 -13.48
CA SER A 111 -7.90 -14.92 -14.01
C SER A 111 -8.57 -15.79 -12.96
N ASP A 112 -9.34 -16.79 -13.40
CA ASP A 112 -9.94 -17.76 -12.49
C ASP A 112 -8.87 -18.56 -11.71
N ALA A 113 -7.69 -18.75 -12.29
CA ALA A 113 -6.55 -19.39 -11.63
C ALA A 113 -6.01 -18.54 -10.48
N GLN A 114 -5.76 -17.25 -10.72
CA GLN A 114 -5.34 -16.30 -9.70
C GLN A 114 -6.39 -16.17 -8.59
N ALA A 115 -7.68 -16.11 -8.94
CA ALA A 115 -8.76 -16.07 -7.95
C ALA A 115 -8.72 -17.31 -7.04
N ARG A 116 -8.53 -18.51 -7.61
CA ARG A 116 -8.38 -19.75 -6.83
C ARG A 116 -7.15 -19.71 -5.91
N GLN A 117 -5.98 -19.25 -6.41
CA GLN A 117 -4.76 -19.13 -5.62
C GLN A 117 -4.93 -18.19 -4.41
N ILE A 118 -5.60 -17.06 -4.61
CA ILE A 118 -5.87 -16.09 -3.54
C ILE A 118 -6.87 -16.66 -2.51
N LYS A 119 -7.94 -17.32 -2.97
CA LYS A 119 -8.89 -17.99 -2.07
C LYS A 119 -8.23 -19.09 -1.25
N ASP A 120 -7.35 -19.85 -1.88
CA ASP A 120 -6.57 -20.91 -1.25
C ASP A 120 -5.56 -20.34 -0.22
N PHE A 121 -4.91 -19.22 -0.52
CA PHE A 121 -4.12 -18.44 0.46
C PHE A 121 -4.97 -18.02 1.68
N VAL A 122 -6.17 -17.48 1.46
CA VAL A 122 -7.10 -17.14 2.55
C VAL A 122 -7.49 -18.39 3.35
N SER A 123 -7.81 -19.51 2.70
CA SER A 123 -8.22 -20.74 3.40
C SER A 123 -7.15 -21.30 4.35
N ARG A 124 -5.87 -20.95 4.13
CA ARG A 124 -4.72 -21.36 4.95
C ARG A 124 -4.34 -20.37 6.04
N GLY A 125 -5.14 -19.34 6.29
CA GLY A 125 -4.88 -18.36 7.34
C GLY A 125 -4.25 -17.06 6.86
N GLY A 126 -4.00 -16.93 5.55
CA GLY A 126 -3.56 -15.69 4.92
C GLY A 126 -4.66 -14.62 4.91
N SER A 127 -4.27 -13.35 4.98
CA SER A 127 -5.19 -12.21 5.03
C SER A 127 -5.08 -11.36 3.75
N VAL A 128 -6.19 -10.79 3.29
CA VAL A 128 -6.21 -10.07 2.00
C VAL A 128 -6.85 -8.70 2.16
N LEU A 129 -6.16 -7.67 1.66
CA LEU A 129 -6.71 -6.33 1.42
C LEU A 129 -6.97 -6.17 -0.07
N THR A 130 -8.22 -5.92 -0.44
CA THR A 130 -8.59 -5.60 -1.82
C THR A 130 -9.24 -4.24 -1.87
N THR A 131 -9.07 -3.55 -2.99
CA THR A 131 -9.71 -2.24 -3.19
C THR A 131 -10.39 -2.14 -4.54
N PHE A 132 -11.39 -1.27 -4.59
CA PHE A 132 -12.07 -0.81 -5.78
C PHE A 132 -12.58 -1.93 -6.70
N GLU A 133 -12.03 -2.06 -7.92
CA GLU A 133 -12.52 -3.00 -8.95
C GLU A 133 -11.82 -4.35 -8.91
N THR A 134 -11.07 -4.66 -7.84
CA THR A 134 -10.27 -5.90 -7.73
C THR A 134 -11.08 -7.15 -8.07
N GLY A 135 -10.70 -7.83 -9.16
CA GLY A 135 -11.35 -9.03 -9.65
C GLY A 135 -12.71 -8.84 -10.31
N LEU A 136 -13.08 -7.65 -10.77
CA LEU A 136 -14.31 -7.41 -11.56
C LEU A 136 -14.16 -7.73 -13.05
N TYR A 137 -12.95 -8.02 -13.52
CA TYR A 137 -12.68 -8.38 -14.90
C TYR A 137 -11.92 -9.71 -14.95
N ASP A 138 -12.12 -10.48 -16.03
CA ASP A 138 -11.25 -11.62 -16.32
C ASP A 138 -9.90 -11.17 -16.90
N GLU A 139 -9.01 -12.12 -17.18
CA GLU A 139 -7.67 -11.86 -17.72
C GLU A 139 -7.66 -11.17 -19.08
N SER A 140 -8.76 -11.21 -19.83
CA SER A 140 -8.91 -10.53 -21.12
C SER A 140 -9.47 -9.11 -20.98
N GLY A 141 -9.84 -8.70 -19.77
CA GLY A 141 -10.50 -7.42 -19.51
C GLY A 141 -12.00 -7.45 -19.72
N LYS A 142 -12.61 -8.63 -19.88
CA LYS A 142 -14.07 -8.75 -19.99
C LYS A 142 -14.70 -8.64 -18.60
N PRO A 143 -15.78 -7.86 -18.45
CA PRO A 143 -16.42 -7.67 -17.14
C PRO A 143 -17.09 -8.95 -16.64
N ARG A 144 -16.97 -9.18 -15.33
CA ARG A 144 -17.70 -10.20 -14.58
C ARG A 144 -19.01 -9.63 -14.02
N ALA A 145 -19.95 -10.52 -13.74
CA ALA A 145 -21.21 -10.14 -13.08
C ALA A 145 -20.97 -9.66 -11.63
N ASP A 146 -19.95 -10.23 -10.98
CA ASP A 146 -19.58 -9.96 -9.58
C ASP A 146 -18.07 -10.13 -9.38
N PHE A 147 -17.55 -9.77 -8.21
CA PHE A 147 -16.12 -9.90 -7.87
C PHE A 147 -15.68 -11.36 -7.86
N ALA A 148 -14.49 -11.65 -8.43
CA ALA A 148 -13.89 -12.97 -8.40
C ALA A 148 -13.66 -13.51 -6.95
N LEU A 149 -13.53 -12.59 -5.98
CA LEU A 149 -13.32 -12.85 -4.55
C LEU A 149 -14.56 -12.54 -3.68
N ALA A 150 -15.75 -12.36 -4.29
CA ALA A 150 -16.99 -11.99 -3.60
C ALA A 150 -17.32 -12.89 -2.39
N ASP A 151 -17.17 -14.21 -2.57
CA ASP A 151 -17.43 -15.23 -1.56
C ASP A 151 -16.48 -15.15 -0.35
N VAL A 152 -15.18 -14.93 -0.57
CA VAL A 152 -14.21 -14.81 0.53
C VAL A 152 -14.32 -13.46 1.23
N ALA A 153 -14.59 -12.38 0.49
CA ALA A 153 -14.73 -11.03 1.04
C ALA A 153 -16.11 -10.77 1.68
N GLY A 154 -17.13 -11.56 1.37
CA GLY A 154 -18.50 -11.31 1.85
C GLY A 154 -19.11 -10.04 1.26
N VAL A 155 -18.84 -9.80 -0.03
CA VAL A 155 -19.25 -8.60 -0.76
C VAL A 155 -19.94 -9.00 -2.07
N ARG A 156 -20.93 -8.22 -2.51
CA ARG A 156 -21.54 -8.34 -3.84
C ARG A 156 -21.57 -7.01 -4.54
N LYS A 157 -21.28 -6.99 -5.83
CA LYS A 157 -21.51 -5.82 -6.70
C LYS A 157 -23.01 -5.56 -6.86
N VAL A 158 -23.41 -4.30 -6.73
CA VAL A 158 -24.81 -3.85 -6.93
C VAL A 158 -25.00 -3.27 -8.32
N SER A 159 -24.13 -2.35 -8.72
CA SER A 159 -24.25 -1.62 -9.99
C SER A 159 -22.87 -1.30 -10.57
N ALA A 160 -22.88 -0.59 -11.71
CA ALA A 160 -21.65 -0.16 -12.36
C ALA A 160 -20.87 0.83 -11.50
N ARG A 161 -19.59 1.01 -11.85
CA ARG A 161 -18.71 2.02 -11.30
C ARG A 161 -19.36 3.41 -11.33
N GLU A 162 -19.33 4.10 -10.20
CA GLU A 162 -19.80 5.47 -10.04
C GLU A 162 -18.62 6.41 -9.82
N GLY A 163 -18.68 7.60 -10.42
CA GLY A 163 -17.64 8.63 -10.32
C GLY A 163 -18.20 9.94 -9.82
N TYR A 164 -17.47 10.57 -8.91
CA TYR A 164 -17.79 11.86 -8.34
C TYR A 164 -16.73 12.87 -8.80
N GLY A 165 -17.19 13.94 -9.45
CA GLY A 165 -16.35 14.99 -10.02
C GLY A 165 -16.15 14.95 -11.55
N ALA A 166 -16.43 13.83 -12.23
CA ALA A 166 -16.29 13.72 -13.69
C ALA A 166 -17.46 14.33 -14.46
N ASP A 167 -18.70 14.10 -14.01
CA ASP A 167 -19.90 14.59 -14.68
C ASP A 167 -20.07 16.12 -14.61
N ALA A 168 -19.37 16.77 -13.67
CA ALA A 168 -19.35 18.23 -13.54
C ALA A 168 -18.30 18.94 -14.42
N HIS A 169 -17.29 18.22 -14.95
CA HIS A 169 -16.13 18.84 -15.64
C HIS A 169 -15.67 18.11 -16.91
N GLY A 170 -16.55 17.35 -17.58
CA GLY A 170 -16.24 16.80 -18.92
C GLY A 170 -15.02 15.88 -18.97
N GLY A 171 -14.79 15.08 -17.92
CA GLY A 171 -13.71 14.09 -17.88
C GLY A 171 -12.30 14.62 -17.56
N GLN A 172 -12.17 15.86 -17.07
CA GLN A 172 -10.88 16.45 -16.70
C GLN A 172 -10.84 16.86 -15.22
N PRO A 173 -10.55 15.98 -14.24
CA PRO A 173 -10.22 16.45 -12.91
C PRO A 173 -8.73 16.81 -12.86
N ARG A 174 -8.35 17.96 -13.44
CA ARG A 174 -7.11 18.66 -13.04
C ARG A 174 -7.30 19.43 -11.74
N ILE A 175 -8.54 19.65 -11.32
CA ILE A 175 -8.93 20.24 -10.04
C ILE A 175 -9.85 19.23 -9.36
N GLN A 176 -9.56 18.91 -8.11
CA GLN A 176 -10.35 17.99 -7.30
C GLN A 176 -11.75 18.59 -7.13
N GLY A 177 -12.77 17.99 -7.74
CA GLY A 177 -14.16 18.26 -7.36
C GLY A 177 -14.37 17.93 -5.88
N ALA A 178 -15.45 18.44 -5.27
CA ALA A 178 -15.74 18.10 -3.88
C ALA A 178 -15.81 16.56 -3.76
N PRO A 179 -14.98 15.93 -2.90
CA PRO A 179 -14.97 14.48 -2.80
C PRO A 179 -16.32 14.01 -2.27
N SER A 180 -16.66 12.75 -2.57
CA SER A 180 -17.69 12.08 -1.77
C SER A 180 -17.24 12.00 -0.31
N MET A 181 -18.17 11.69 0.59
CA MET A 181 -17.84 11.43 1.99
C MET A 181 -18.26 10.00 2.36
N GLN A 182 -17.85 9.57 3.55
CA GLN A 182 -18.30 8.33 4.16
C GLN A 182 -18.73 8.63 5.59
N ARG A 183 -19.76 7.92 6.05
CA ARG A 183 -20.25 8.02 7.42
C ARG A 183 -19.87 6.78 8.21
N ILE A 184 -19.32 6.96 9.39
CA ILE A 184 -19.10 5.91 10.39
C ILE A 184 -20.45 5.61 11.02
N GLU A 185 -20.99 4.42 10.71
CA GLU A 185 -22.22 3.94 11.32
C GLU A 185 -21.93 3.14 12.59
N ARG A 186 -20.75 2.51 12.67
CA ARG A 186 -20.39 1.61 13.77
C ARG A 186 -18.91 1.70 14.10
N GLN A 187 -18.61 1.55 15.39
CA GLN A 187 -17.24 1.46 15.87
C GLN A 187 -16.62 0.11 15.50
N HIS A 188 -15.40 0.16 14.98
CA HIS A 188 -14.57 -0.99 14.62
C HIS A 188 -13.09 -0.56 14.68
N PRO A 189 -12.12 -1.46 14.96
CA PRO A 189 -10.69 -1.11 14.95
C PRO A 189 -10.20 -0.35 13.71
N VAL A 190 -10.80 -0.59 12.54
CA VAL A 190 -10.43 0.10 11.28
C VAL A 190 -10.89 1.56 11.21
N VAL A 191 -11.81 2.00 12.08
CA VAL A 191 -12.27 3.39 12.17
C VAL A 191 -11.94 4.05 13.51
N ALA A 192 -11.27 3.33 14.43
CA ALA A 192 -11.00 3.81 15.78
C ALA A 192 -10.07 5.04 15.86
N GLY A 193 -9.31 5.31 14.79
CA GLY A 193 -8.47 6.49 14.66
C GLY A 193 -9.24 7.79 14.38
N PHE A 194 -10.46 7.69 13.83
CA PHE A 194 -11.29 8.84 13.50
C PHE A 194 -12.08 9.29 14.74
N ARG A 195 -11.49 10.20 15.51
CA ARG A 195 -12.06 10.72 16.76
C ARG A 195 -12.84 12.01 16.50
N ASP A 196 -13.84 12.27 17.34
CA ASP A 196 -14.68 13.48 17.30
C ASP A 196 -15.37 13.74 15.94
N THR A 197 -15.55 12.68 15.15
CA THR A 197 -16.25 12.73 13.86
C THR A 197 -16.97 11.42 13.60
N ASN A 198 -18.07 11.49 12.86
CA ASN A 198 -18.67 10.32 12.21
C ASN A 198 -18.52 10.39 10.69
N TRP A 199 -17.79 11.37 10.16
CA TRP A 199 -17.71 11.69 8.74
C TRP A 199 -16.24 11.72 8.37
N ILE A 200 -15.88 10.93 7.37
CA ILE A 200 -14.53 10.88 6.80
C ILE A 200 -14.61 11.11 5.30
N GLN A 201 -13.49 11.51 4.70
CA GLN A 201 -13.41 11.67 3.26
C GLN A 201 -13.69 10.36 2.53
N GLY A 202 -14.46 10.45 1.45
CA GLY A 202 -14.72 9.38 0.50
C GLY A 202 -13.83 9.46 -0.73
N SER A 203 -13.92 8.42 -1.55
CA SER A 203 -13.15 8.26 -2.78
C SER A 203 -13.79 9.03 -3.95
N SER A 204 -13.04 9.26 -5.03
CA SER A 204 -13.58 9.89 -6.24
C SER A 204 -14.38 8.90 -7.07
N TRP A 205 -14.02 7.63 -7.01
CA TRP A 205 -14.68 6.54 -7.72
C TRP A 205 -15.01 5.43 -6.74
N ARG A 206 -16.15 4.76 -6.97
CA ARG A 206 -16.54 3.59 -6.18
C ARG A 206 -17.25 2.54 -7.01
N ILE A 207 -17.29 1.33 -6.49
CA ILE A 207 -18.23 0.30 -6.89
C ILE A 207 -19.33 0.22 -5.83
N PRO A 208 -20.60 0.44 -6.17
CA PRO A 208 -21.68 0.20 -5.24
C PRO A 208 -21.76 -1.29 -4.89
N ILE A 209 -21.75 -1.59 -3.59
CA ILE A 209 -21.70 -2.96 -3.05
C ILE A 209 -22.78 -3.20 -2.00
N THR A 210 -23.05 -4.47 -1.74
CA THR A 210 -23.64 -4.95 -0.48
C THR A 210 -22.63 -5.80 0.27
N VAL A 211 -22.79 -5.90 1.59
CA VAL A 211 -21.89 -6.65 2.48
C VAL A 211 -22.67 -7.62 3.36
N GLU A 212 -22.02 -8.70 3.77
CA GLU A 212 -22.56 -9.60 4.80
C GLU A 212 -22.51 -8.90 6.17
N GLY A 213 -23.67 -8.78 6.84
CA GLY A 213 -23.78 -8.16 8.15
C GLY A 213 -23.96 -6.63 8.10
N PRO A 214 -23.85 -5.96 9.25
CA PRO A 214 -24.11 -4.53 9.32
C PRO A 214 -22.96 -3.70 8.74
N ALA A 215 -23.30 -2.61 8.04
CA ALA A 215 -22.32 -1.67 7.51
C ALA A 215 -21.53 -0.95 8.63
N ILE A 216 -20.21 -0.84 8.45
CA ILE A 216 -19.31 -0.05 9.31
C ILE A 216 -19.18 1.38 8.78
N LEU A 217 -18.98 1.51 7.47
CA LEU A 217 -18.97 2.78 6.74
C LEU A 217 -20.05 2.77 5.65
N THR A 218 -20.77 3.87 5.51
CA THR A 218 -21.74 4.10 4.44
C THR A 218 -21.35 5.29 3.58
N HIS A 219 -21.79 5.29 2.33
CA HIS A 219 -21.52 6.36 1.39
C HIS A 219 -22.35 7.61 1.70
N LEU A 220 -21.72 8.78 1.62
CA LEU A 220 -22.37 10.08 1.58
C LEU A 220 -22.10 10.73 0.22
N PRO A 221 -23.14 11.03 -0.58
CA PRO A 221 -22.98 11.68 -1.86
C PRO A 221 -22.26 13.03 -1.76
N GLN A 222 -21.67 13.44 -2.88
CA GLN A 222 -21.10 14.78 -3.01
C GLN A 222 -22.19 15.83 -2.72
N HIS A 223 -21.80 16.86 -1.99
CA HIS A 223 -22.64 18.01 -1.67
C HIS A 223 -21.85 19.29 -1.89
N ALA A 224 -22.54 20.43 -1.92
CA ALA A 224 -21.87 21.72 -1.96
C ALA A 224 -21.00 21.86 -0.70
N VAL A 225 -19.75 22.31 -0.86
CA VAL A 225 -18.81 22.56 0.25
C VAL A 225 -18.53 24.04 0.47
N TYR A 226 -19.03 24.90 -0.42
CA TYR A 226 -18.87 26.34 -0.37
C TYR A 226 -20.01 27.05 -1.15
N PRO A 227 -20.45 28.26 -0.74
CA PRO A 227 -20.10 28.96 0.51
C PRO A 227 -20.68 28.23 1.72
N VAL A 228 -19.92 28.16 2.83
CA VAL A 228 -20.23 27.28 3.98
C VAL A 228 -21.58 27.58 4.62
N GLU A 229 -22.05 28.83 4.53
CA GLU A 229 -23.34 29.30 5.05
C GLU A 229 -24.55 28.73 4.30
N ALA A 230 -24.34 28.24 3.06
CA ALA A 230 -25.36 27.64 2.21
C ALA A 230 -25.17 26.12 2.03
N VAL A 231 -24.27 25.51 2.81
CA VAL A 231 -24.00 24.07 2.76
C VAL A 231 -24.97 23.32 3.67
N PHE A 232 -25.82 22.50 3.06
CA PHE A 232 -26.62 21.51 3.77
C PHE A 232 -25.99 20.13 3.61
N GLY A 233 -25.96 19.36 4.69
CA GLY A 233 -25.38 18.01 4.69
C GLY A 233 -26.08 17.09 3.67
N PRO A 234 -25.34 16.17 3.02
CA PRO A 234 -25.90 15.25 2.06
C PRO A 234 -26.94 14.32 2.71
N ARG A 235 -27.86 13.83 1.88
CA ARG A 235 -28.75 12.75 2.28
C ARG A 235 -27.91 11.53 2.68
N GLN A 236 -28.17 10.99 3.86
CA GLN A 236 -27.57 9.74 4.31
C GLN A 236 -28.02 8.58 3.42
N THR A 237 -27.11 7.64 3.19
CA THR A 237 -27.40 6.41 2.45
C THR A 237 -27.08 5.20 3.32
N ASP A 238 -27.64 4.06 2.96
CA ASP A 238 -27.36 2.76 3.56
C ASP A 238 -26.31 1.95 2.76
N MET A 239 -25.70 2.57 1.74
CA MET A 239 -24.78 1.89 0.84
C MET A 239 -23.41 1.70 1.49
N PRO A 240 -22.99 0.46 1.80
CA PRO A 240 -21.71 0.21 2.44
C PRO A 240 -20.53 0.55 1.52
N THR A 241 -19.43 0.99 2.12
CA THR A 241 -18.17 1.29 1.40
C THR A 241 -17.00 0.39 1.80
N ILE A 242 -17.22 -0.48 2.79
CA ILE A 242 -16.23 -1.43 3.28
C ILE A 242 -16.89 -2.76 3.63
N ALA A 243 -16.27 -3.87 3.20
CA ALA A 243 -16.57 -5.20 3.69
C ALA A 243 -15.42 -5.68 4.58
N LEU A 244 -15.75 -6.20 5.76
CA LEU A 244 -14.80 -6.75 6.74
C LEU A 244 -15.23 -8.16 7.10
N ARG A 245 -14.29 -9.09 7.07
CA ARG A 245 -14.57 -10.48 7.41
C ARG A 245 -13.44 -11.13 8.18
N GLU A 246 -13.80 -11.92 9.18
CA GLU A 246 -12.90 -12.88 9.81
C GLU A 246 -13.30 -14.30 9.41
N ARG A 247 -12.33 -15.14 9.06
CA ARG A 247 -12.51 -16.57 8.74
C ARG A 247 -11.37 -17.36 9.37
N GLY A 248 -11.62 -17.99 10.51
CA GLY A 248 -10.55 -18.63 11.29
C GLY A 248 -9.48 -17.60 11.69
N THR A 249 -8.23 -17.82 11.27
CA THR A 249 -7.14 -16.86 11.52
C THR A 249 -7.02 -15.76 10.48
N SER A 250 -7.73 -15.87 9.35
CA SER A 250 -7.70 -14.90 8.26
C SER A 250 -8.59 -13.71 8.51
N ARG A 251 -8.13 -12.54 8.06
CA ARG A 251 -8.93 -11.33 7.93
C ARG A 251 -8.97 -10.90 6.47
N ILE A 252 -10.15 -10.47 6.02
CA ILE A 252 -10.36 -9.98 4.67
C ILE A 252 -10.96 -8.59 4.76
N VAL A 253 -10.40 -7.66 4.00
CA VAL A 253 -10.92 -6.30 3.83
C VAL A 253 -11.15 -6.05 2.34
N HIS A 254 -12.32 -5.52 2.01
CA HIS A 254 -12.59 -4.93 0.70
C HIS A 254 -13.03 -3.47 0.88
N LEU A 255 -12.25 -2.52 0.35
CA LEU A 255 -12.61 -1.11 0.28
C LEU A 255 -13.23 -0.82 -1.09
N ALA A 256 -14.47 -0.38 -1.14
CA ALA A 256 -15.23 -0.26 -2.39
C ALA A 256 -14.82 0.93 -3.28
N GLY A 257 -13.98 1.82 -2.75
CA GLY A 257 -13.54 3.05 -3.41
C GLY A 257 -12.12 2.96 -3.96
N ASP A 258 -11.75 3.90 -4.84
CA ASP A 258 -10.37 4.13 -5.32
C ASP A 258 -9.46 4.75 -4.23
N ILE A 259 -9.42 4.16 -3.03
CA ILE A 259 -8.82 4.75 -1.81
C ILE A 259 -7.35 5.17 -2.03
N GLU A 260 -6.52 4.24 -2.48
CA GLU A 260 -5.09 4.47 -2.66
C GLU A 260 -4.81 5.42 -3.83
N ALA A 261 -5.57 5.28 -4.92
CA ALA A 261 -5.45 6.16 -6.08
C ALA A 261 -5.88 7.60 -5.75
N GLY A 262 -6.97 7.76 -4.98
CA GLY A 262 -7.41 9.03 -4.45
C GLY A 262 -6.37 9.65 -3.52
N TYR A 263 -5.78 8.84 -2.63
CA TYR A 263 -4.70 9.29 -1.75
C TYR A 263 -3.47 9.75 -2.54
N TRP A 264 -3.06 8.99 -3.56
CA TRP A 264 -1.94 9.33 -4.43
C TRP A 264 -2.13 10.67 -5.13
N ARG A 265 -3.33 10.92 -5.66
CA ARG A 265 -3.62 12.14 -6.43
C ARG A 265 -3.81 13.38 -5.57
N SER A 266 -4.22 13.23 -4.30
CA SER A 266 -4.69 14.37 -3.50
C SER A 266 -4.04 14.55 -2.13
N GLY A 267 -3.37 13.53 -1.60
CA GLY A 267 -2.89 13.54 -0.22
C GLY A 267 -4.01 13.55 0.83
N ALA A 268 -5.25 13.20 0.47
CA ALA A 268 -6.39 13.12 1.39
C ALA A 268 -6.11 12.19 2.57
N ALA A 269 -5.81 12.77 3.74
CA ALA A 269 -5.33 12.04 4.92
C ALA A 269 -6.26 10.88 5.33
N ASP A 270 -7.58 11.12 5.39
CA ASP A 270 -8.56 10.10 5.78
C ASP A 270 -8.51 8.83 4.92
N LEU A 271 -8.18 8.95 3.62
CA LEU A 271 -8.06 7.79 2.72
C LEU A 271 -6.83 6.94 3.09
N GLY A 272 -5.69 7.62 3.31
CA GLY A 272 -4.45 6.97 3.76
C GLY A 272 -4.60 6.34 5.14
N ASP A 273 -5.28 7.03 6.06
CA ASP A 273 -5.53 6.56 7.43
C ASP A 273 -6.48 5.36 7.46
N LEU A 274 -7.54 5.37 6.65
CA LEU A 274 -8.46 4.23 6.52
C LEU A 274 -7.74 2.99 5.98
N PHE A 275 -6.94 3.15 4.92
CA PHE A 275 -6.14 2.05 4.38
C PHE A 275 -5.13 1.54 5.41
N SER A 276 -4.44 2.44 6.11
CA SER A 276 -3.46 2.10 7.14
C SER A 276 -4.10 1.34 8.32
N ALA A 277 -5.28 1.77 8.77
CA ALA A 277 -6.03 1.12 9.83
C ALA A 277 -6.54 -0.26 9.40
N ALA A 278 -7.04 -0.39 8.16
CA ALA A 278 -7.39 -1.69 7.57
C ALA A 278 -6.19 -2.63 7.53
N LEU A 279 -5.04 -2.16 7.05
CA LEU A 279 -3.82 -2.96 6.95
C LEU A 279 -3.31 -3.39 8.33
N ARG A 280 -3.26 -2.48 9.32
CA ARG A 280 -2.91 -2.84 10.71
C ARG A 280 -3.86 -3.89 11.29
N TRP A 281 -5.15 -3.78 11.01
CA TRP A 281 -6.12 -4.79 11.43
C TRP A 281 -5.85 -6.17 10.80
N LEU A 282 -5.41 -6.22 9.53
CA LEU A 282 -4.99 -7.48 8.90
C LEU A 282 -3.70 -8.05 9.52
N ILE A 283 -2.70 -7.19 9.72
CA ILE A 283 -1.36 -7.56 10.21
C ILE A 283 -1.38 -8.03 11.68
N ARG A 284 -2.17 -7.39 12.55
CA ARG A 284 -2.12 -7.58 14.01
C ARG A 284 -0.71 -7.22 14.55
N ASP A 285 -0.17 -8.04 15.44
CA ASP A 285 1.17 -7.90 16.02
C ASP A 285 2.19 -8.84 15.35
N ARG A 286 2.03 -9.11 14.05
CA ARG A 286 2.82 -10.13 13.33
C ARG A 286 4.00 -9.59 12.51
N LEU A 287 4.30 -8.30 12.58
CA LEU A 287 5.46 -7.76 11.86
C LEU A 287 6.76 -8.20 12.54
N PRO A 288 7.65 -8.93 11.85
CA PRO A 288 8.92 -9.33 12.43
C PRO A 288 9.86 -8.13 12.57
N LEU A 289 9.70 -7.07 11.77
CA LEU A 289 10.56 -5.89 11.79
C LEU A 289 9.69 -4.64 11.99
N THR A 290 10.00 -3.88 13.03
CA THR A 290 9.36 -2.59 13.34
C THR A 290 10.42 -1.54 13.61
N VAL A 291 10.13 -0.29 13.22
CA VAL A 291 11.03 0.85 13.40
C VAL A 291 10.23 2.02 13.93
N GLU A 292 10.60 2.50 15.11
CA GLU A 292 10.02 3.68 15.76
C GLU A 292 10.99 4.86 15.69
N GLY A 293 10.47 6.07 15.52
CA GLY A 293 11.25 7.30 15.41
C GLY A 293 10.58 8.30 14.46
N ASP A 294 11.07 9.54 14.45
CA ASP A 294 10.50 10.58 13.58
C ASP A 294 11.00 10.45 12.14
N GLY A 295 10.31 11.18 11.24
CA GLY A 295 10.63 11.25 9.82
C GLY A 295 9.90 10.22 8.96
N LEU A 296 10.17 10.28 7.66
CA LEU A 296 9.65 9.33 6.69
C LEU A 296 10.76 8.36 6.31
N VAL A 297 10.60 7.09 6.70
CA VAL A 297 11.63 6.06 6.53
C VAL A 297 11.03 4.84 5.88
N GLU A 298 11.57 4.47 4.73
CA GLU A 298 11.29 3.16 4.14
C GLU A 298 12.16 2.10 4.81
N VAL A 299 11.54 1.00 5.20
CA VAL A 299 12.15 -0.07 5.99
C VAL A 299 12.15 -1.35 5.18
N THR A 300 13.33 -1.95 5.02
CA THR A 300 13.47 -3.27 4.40
C THR A 300 14.35 -4.15 5.26
N GLY A 301 13.98 -5.42 5.40
CA GLY A 301 14.72 -6.40 6.19
C GLY A 301 15.03 -7.65 5.40
N TRP A 302 16.25 -8.15 5.53
CA TRP A 302 16.73 -9.35 4.87
C TRP A 302 17.42 -10.28 5.86
N GLN A 303 17.23 -11.58 5.69
CA GLN A 303 18.19 -12.57 6.13
C GLN A 303 19.31 -12.66 5.08
N THR A 304 20.54 -12.70 5.53
CA THR A 304 21.76 -12.70 4.70
C THR A 304 22.67 -13.85 5.12
N GLU A 305 23.71 -14.15 4.35
CA GLU A 305 24.69 -15.19 4.72
C GLU A 305 25.28 -15.00 6.13
N PRO A 306 25.76 -13.80 6.55
CA PRO A 306 26.33 -13.60 7.88
C PRO A 306 25.28 -13.36 8.98
N GLY A 307 23.99 -13.18 8.65
CA GLY A 307 22.96 -12.89 9.64
C GLY A 307 21.75 -12.16 9.05
N TYR A 308 21.60 -10.88 9.40
CA TYR A 308 20.48 -10.04 8.98
C TYR A 308 20.96 -8.67 8.52
N ALA A 309 20.24 -8.07 7.59
CA ALA A 309 20.45 -6.68 7.15
C ALA A 309 19.13 -5.92 7.25
N VAL A 310 19.15 -4.75 7.90
CA VAL A 310 18.03 -3.82 7.95
C VAL A 310 18.45 -2.55 7.23
N HIS A 311 17.67 -2.16 6.22
CA HIS A 311 17.87 -0.95 5.45
C HIS A 311 16.83 0.08 5.86
N LEU A 312 17.30 1.28 6.21
CA LEU A 312 16.48 2.43 6.49
C LEU A 312 16.79 3.49 5.43
N VAL A 313 15.83 3.79 4.57
CA VAL A 313 15.97 4.83 3.54
C VAL A 313 15.20 6.06 3.98
N ASN A 314 15.93 7.13 4.28
CA ASN A 314 15.35 8.40 4.69
C ASN A 314 14.74 9.13 3.50
N HIS A 315 13.41 9.22 3.50
CA HIS A 315 12.62 9.95 2.51
C HIS A 315 12.06 11.27 3.05
N SER A 316 12.50 11.72 4.23
CA SER A 316 12.02 12.93 4.89
C SER A 316 12.28 14.17 4.02
N ASN A 317 11.23 14.57 3.30
CA ASN A 317 11.26 15.67 2.35
C ASN A 317 9.82 16.21 2.19
N PRO A 318 9.61 17.54 2.24
CA PRO A 318 8.29 18.14 2.02
C PRO A 318 7.63 17.74 0.70
N ASN A 319 8.43 17.32 -0.30
CA ASN A 319 7.99 16.89 -1.61
C ASN A 319 8.31 15.41 -1.90
N PHE A 320 8.19 14.53 -0.89
CA PHE A 320 8.34 13.09 -1.07
C PHE A 320 7.52 12.60 -2.26
N ARG A 321 8.17 11.86 -3.18
CA ARG A 321 7.63 11.37 -4.46
C ARG A 321 7.24 12.45 -5.50
N GLY A 322 7.36 13.74 -5.18
CA GLY A 322 7.04 14.83 -6.11
C GLY A 322 8.22 15.41 -6.90
N ALA A 323 9.44 15.45 -6.34
CA ALA A 323 10.64 15.90 -7.06
C ALA A 323 11.94 15.37 -6.46
N ALA A 324 13.07 15.69 -7.10
CA ALA A 324 14.40 15.40 -6.61
C ALA A 324 14.68 16.08 -5.25
N PHE A 325 15.45 15.38 -4.40
CA PHE A 325 15.90 15.90 -3.11
C PHE A 325 16.91 17.02 -3.34
N ARG A 326 16.67 18.19 -2.72
CA ARG A 326 17.59 19.33 -2.77
C ARG A 326 18.47 19.44 -1.53
N GLN A 327 18.01 18.86 -0.42
CA GLN A 327 18.71 18.83 0.86
C GLN A 327 18.29 17.57 1.62
N THR A 328 19.22 17.02 2.39
CA THR A 328 18.94 15.93 3.33
C THR A 328 18.51 16.50 4.67
N VAL A 329 17.34 16.10 5.16
CA VAL A 329 16.89 16.37 6.53
C VAL A 329 17.36 15.22 7.42
N PRO A 330 18.21 15.45 8.43
CA PRO A 330 18.67 14.37 9.31
C PRO A 330 17.52 13.78 10.11
N LEU A 331 17.56 12.46 10.35
CA LEU A 331 16.61 11.76 11.21
C LEU A 331 17.04 11.86 12.68
N SER A 332 16.05 11.84 13.57
CA SER A 332 16.27 11.59 15.00
C SER A 332 16.55 10.11 15.27
N GLU A 333 16.70 9.73 16.54
CA GLU A 333 16.89 8.33 16.95
C GLU A 333 15.85 7.41 16.30
N GLN A 334 16.32 6.27 15.78
CA GLN A 334 15.47 5.22 15.21
C GLN A 334 15.64 3.95 16.04
N ARG A 335 14.56 3.46 16.64
CA ARG A 335 14.53 2.24 17.44
C ARG A 335 14.04 1.09 16.57
N VAL A 336 14.91 0.10 16.36
CA VAL A 336 14.61 -1.07 15.51
C VAL A 336 14.35 -2.28 16.40
N ARG A 337 13.20 -2.92 16.23
CA ARG A 337 12.90 -4.22 16.84
C ARG A 337 12.77 -5.26 15.74
N LEU A 338 13.52 -6.36 15.88
CA LEU A 338 13.51 -7.49 14.97
C LEU A 338 13.21 -8.78 15.74
N THR A 339 12.14 -9.47 15.35
CA THR A 339 11.81 -10.82 15.81
C THR A 339 12.53 -11.82 14.91
N LEU A 340 13.42 -12.60 15.51
CA LEU A 340 14.21 -13.58 14.78
C LEU A 340 13.39 -14.85 14.48
N PRO A 341 13.49 -15.42 13.27
CA PRO A 341 12.84 -16.70 12.95
C PRO A 341 13.43 -17.88 13.72
N ARG A 342 14.64 -17.73 14.28
CA ARG A 342 15.30 -18.72 15.14
C ARG A 342 15.91 -17.99 16.33
N ALA A 343 15.84 -18.60 17.51
CA ALA A 343 16.44 -18.10 18.76
C ALA A 343 17.97 -18.22 18.75
N THR A 344 18.61 -17.54 17.79
CA THR A 344 20.07 -17.48 17.69
C THR A 344 20.56 -16.19 18.35
N PRO A 345 21.57 -16.24 19.24
CA PRO A 345 22.14 -15.04 19.85
C PRO A 345 22.77 -14.10 18.82
N ILE A 346 22.39 -12.82 18.86
CA ILE A 346 22.99 -11.74 18.07
C ILE A 346 24.25 -11.25 18.79
N ARG A 347 25.41 -11.41 18.14
CA ARG A 347 26.72 -11.04 18.71
C ARG A 347 26.99 -9.55 18.69
N ALA A 348 26.58 -8.88 17.61
CA ALA A 348 26.80 -7.46 17.41
C ALA A 348 25.80 -6.91 16.39
N VAL A 349 25.50 -5.61 16.48
CA VAL A 349 24.78 -4.84 15.47
C VAL A 349 25.69 -3.70 15.05
N ARG A 350 25.88 -3.48 13.75
CA ARG A 350 26.83 -2.51 13.22
C ARG A 350 26.25 -1.67 12.09
N LEU A 351 26.52 -0.37 12.12
CA LEU A 351 26.29 0.53 10.99
C LEU A 351 27.42 0.34 9.97
N LEU A 352 27.12 -0.33 8.86
CA LEU A 352 28.13 -0.70 7.84
C LEU A 352 28.88 0.51 7.27
N ARG A 353 28.21 1.65 7.09
CA ARG A 353 28.84 2.86 6.52
C ARG A 353 29.62 3.68 7.55
N ALA A 354 29.10 3.83 8.77
CA ALA A 354 29.77 4.56 9.84
C ALA A 354 30.87 3.72 10.53
N GLY A 355 30.86 2.40 10.32
CA GLY A 355 31.78 1.49 10.99
C GLY A 355 31.57 1.37 12.50
N GLN A 356 30.39 1.77 12.99
CA GLN A 356 30.07 1.89 14.42
C GLN A 356 29.19 0.73 14.90
N ASP A 357 29.55 0.14 16.03
CA ASP A 357 28.71 -0.85 16.72
C ASP A 357 27.59 -0.14 17.51
N LEU A 358 26.41 -0.74 17.50
CA LEU A 358 25.21 -0.24 18.17
C LEU A 358 24.88 -1.08 19.41
N PRO A 359 24.29 -0.47 20.45
CA PRO A 359 23.74 -1.22 21.57
C PRO A 359 22.61 -2.14 21.08
N VAL A 360 22.63 -3.38 21.55
CA VAL A 360 21.59 -4.38 21.25
C VAL A 360 21.14 -5.04 22.54
N SER A 361 19.83 -5.23 22.66
CA SER A 361 19.21 -6.09 23.67
C SER A 361 18.43 -7.17 22.93
N GLN A 362 18.55 -8.40 23.39
CA GLN A 362 17.82 -9.55 22.87
C GLN A 362 17.11 -10.21 24.04
N GLU A 363 15.81 -10.40 23.89
CA GLU A 363 14.93 -11.09 24.82
C GLU A 363 14.61 -12.48 24.23
N ASP A 364 14.40 -13.48 25.11
CA ASP A 364 14.07 -14.86 24.73
C ASP A 364 12.61 -15.05 24.31
#